data_AF-A0A7I0EQ04-F1
#
_entry.id   AF-A0A7I0EQ04-F1
#
_cell.length_a   1.000
_cell.length_b   1.000
_cell.length_c   1.000
_cell.angle_alpha   90.00
_cell.angle_beta   90.00
_cell.angle_gamma   90.00
#
_symmetry.space_group_name_H-M   'P 1'
#
loop_
_entity.id
_entity.type
_entity.pdbx_description
1 polymer ?
#
loop_
_entity_poly.entity_id
_entity_poly.type
_entity_poly.pdbx_seq_one_letter_code
_entity_poly.pdbx_strand_id
1 'polypeptide(L)'
;MPDLMANMRAQLFSLGAADYSERVSGGGGEAPAPLNLGPLDASDALFAKLRSWCDVFADELHVDPVVVPSWANGREVQGSKPVSVEAAHLYASWLGDWLLDRLEVIAASTSAAAFHDDIVIGHEDARGVRSLCSMYGVEARPIRKADKRECPVCGEHEIFVKPPDLLNEDVAVMCGRCMHVVEPDTKAFARYLEAIAEVA
;
A
#
# COMPACT_ATOMS: atom_id res chain seq x y z
N MET A 1 1.19 -11.35 -10.23
CA MET A 1 0.15 -10.94 -9.24
C MET A 1 0.75 -10.51 -7.92
N PRO A 2 1.72 -11.24 -7.32
CA PRO A 2 2.29 -10.84 -6.02
C PRO A 2 2.85 -9.42 -6.02
N ASP A 3 3.63 -9.05 -7.03
CA ASP A 3 4.21 -7.70 -7.16
C ASP A 3 3.15 -6.61 -7.35
N LEU A 4 2.09 -6.91 -8.09
CA LEU A 4 0.96 -5.99 -8.27
C LEU A 4 0.27 -5.70 -6.93
N MET A 5 0.02 -6.73 -6.11
CA MET A 5 -0.59 -6.57 -4.80
C MET A 5 0.34 -5.83 -3.83
N ALA A 6 1.62 -6.18 -3.84
CA ALA A 6 2.65 -5.47 -3.08
C ALA A 6 2.68 -3.98 -3.45
N ASN A 7 2.66 -3.66 -4.75
CA ASN A 7 2.67 -2.29 -5.23
C ASN A 7 1.38 -1.52 -4.85
N MET A 8 0.20 -2.14 -4.97
CA MET A 8 -1.05 -1.52 -4.51
C MET A 8 -1.03 -1.22 -3.01
N ARG A 9 -0.46 -2.11 -2.19
CA ARG A 9 -0.24 -1.89 -0.76
C ARG A 9 0.77 -0.78 -0.48
N ALA A 10 1.86 -0.72 -1.25
CA ALA A 10 2.90 0.30 -1.11
C ALA A 10 2.34 1.72 -1.33
N GLN A 11 1.28 1.87 -2.11
CA GLN A 11 0.64 3.18 -2.35
C GLN A 11 -0.04 3.78 -1.11
N LEU A 12 -0.48 2.96 -0.15
CA LEU A 12 -0.89 3.45 1.18
C LEU A 12 0.28 4.03 1.95
N PHE A 13 1.45 3.42 1.80
CA PHE A 13 2.67 3.83 2.47
C PHE A 13 3.36 5.00 1.76
N SER A 14 2.74 5.68 0.79
CA SER A 14 3.26 6.99 0.34
C SER A 14 3.35 8.03 1.47
N LEU A 15 2.73 7.75 2.63
CA LEU A 15 2.87 8.50 3.88
C LEU A 15 3.88 7.90 4.89
N GLY A 16 4.33 6.65 4.72
CA GLY A 16 5.18 5.92 5.68
C GLY A 16 6.42 5.20 5.11
N ALA A 17 6.56 5.15 3.78
CA ALA A 17 7.68 4.59 3.02
C ALA A 17 8.40 5.68 2.20
N ALA A 18 8.23 6.95 2.59
CA ALA A 18 9.38 7.82 2.54
C ALA A 18 10.42 7.15 3.46
N ASP A 19 11.52 6.67 2.88
CA ASP A 19 12.72 6.45 3.67
C ASP A 19 12.83 7.64 4.62
N TYR A 20 12.87 7.44 5.94
CA TYR A 20 12.91 8.56 6.89
C TYR A 20 14.21 9.40 6.72
N SER A 21 15.10 8.98 5.81
CA SER A 21 16.19 9.77 5.23
C SER A 21 15.75 10.80 4.16
N GLU A 22 14.73 10.53 3.35
CA GLU A 22 14.12 11.41 2.34
C GLU A 22 12.78 11.96 2.83
N ARG A 23 12.91 12.84 3.82
CA ARG A 23 11.82 13.55 4.47
C ARG A 23 11.11 14.50 3.52
N VAL A 24 9.77 14.45 3.55
CA VAL A 24 8.88 15.28 2.73
C VAL A 24 8.95 16.73 3.20
N SER A 25 9.43 17.59 2.30
CA SER A 25 9.34 19.05 2.38
C SER A 25 7.88 19.47 2.15
N GLY A 26 7.11 19.61 3.23
CA GLY A 26 5.73 20.09 3.19
C GLY A 26 5.66 21.58 2.84
N GLY A 27 5.67 21.89 1.55
CA GLY A 27 5.51 23.24 1.01
C GLY A 27 4.32 23.33 0.05
N GLY A 28 3.09 23.24 0.57
CA GLY A 28 1.87 23.45 -0.20
C GLY A 28 0.65 23.35 0.69
N GLY A 29 -0.06 24.46 0.88
CA GLY A 29 -1.15 24.63 1.85
C GLY A 29 -2.48 23.98 1.48
N GLU A 30 -2.47 22.75 0.98
CA GLU A 30 -3.67 21.93 0.86
C GLU A 30 -3.61 20.86 1.95
N ALA A 31 -4.70 20.69 2.70
CA ALA A 31 -4.85 19.61 3.68
C ALA A 31 -4.40 18.28 3.04
N PRO A 32 -3.76 17.36 3.79
CA PRO A 32 -3.35 16.08 3.22
C PRO A 32 -4.57 15.47 2.53
N ALA A 33 -4.45 15.22 1.23
CA ALA A 33 -5.55 14.67 0.44
C ALA A 33 -6.11 13.44 1.19
N PRO A 34 -7.43 13.24 1.19
CA PRO A 34 -8.04 12.09 1.87
C PRO A 34 -7.29 10.81 1.54
N LEU A 35 -7.05 9.98 2.56
CA LEU A 35 -6.31 8.73 2.40
C LEU A 35 -6.92 7.96 1.22
N ASN A 36 -6.14 7.78 0.15
CA ASN A 36 -6.62 7.06 -1.02
C ASN A 36 -6.64 5.56 -0.68
N LEU A 37 -7.77 5.09 -0.19
CA LEU A 37 -8.02 3.69 0.13
C LEU A 37 -8.26 2.82 -1.11
N GLY A 38 -8.44 3.43 -2.29
CA GLY A 38 -8.71 2.69 -3.54
C GLY A 38 -7.70 1.56 -3.84
N PRO A 39 -6.37 1.79 -3.78
CA PRO A 39 -5.38 0.74 -3.96
C PRO A 39 -5.46 -0.37 -2.89
N LEU A 40 -5.77 -0.01 -1.65
CA LEU A 40 -5.94 -0.98 -0.56
C LEU A 40 -7.13 -1.90 -0.83
N ASP A 41 -8.29 -1.30 -1.07
CA ASP A 41 -9.53 -2.03 -1.33
C ASP A 41 -9.38 -2.91 -2.58
N ALA A 42 -8.71 -2.40 -3.62
CA ALA A 42 -8.38 -3.18 -4.81
C ALA A 42 -7.43 -4.36 -4.51
N SER A 43 -6.45 -4.17 -3.64
CA SER A 43 -5.57 -5.26 -3.18
C SER A 43 -6.32 -6.30 -2.38
N ASP A 44 -7.22 -5.90 -1.49
CA ASP A 44 -7.99 -6.81 -0.65
C ASP A 44 -9.03 -7.59 -1.46
N ALA A 45 -9.69 -6.93 -2.41
CA ALA A 45 -10.63 -7.56 -3.33
C ALA A 45 -9.92 -8.60 -4.23
N LEU A 46 -8.74 -8.28 -4.78
CA LEU A 46 -7.97 -9.24 -5.57
C LEU A 46 -7.49 -10.42 -4.71
N PHE A 47 -7.06 -10.17 -3.48
CA PHE A 47 -6.70 -11.24 -2.53
C PHE A 47 -7.88 -12.17 -2.25
N ALA A 48 -9.04 -11.60 -1.91
CA ALA A 48 -10.26 -12.35 -1.61
C ALA A 48 -10.65 -13.23 -2.81
N LYS A 49 -10.62 -12.66 -4.01
CA LYS A 49 -10.90 -13.38 -5.26
C LYS A 49 -9.97 -14.57 -5.47
N LEU A 50 -8.66 -14.36 -5.34
CA LEU A 50 -7.67 -15.45 -5.45
C LEU A 50 -7.90 -16.55 -4.41
N ARG A 51 -8.18 -16.16 -3.17
CA ARG A 51 -8.45 -17.12 -2.09
C ARG A 51 -9.72 -17.92 -2.34
N SER A 52 -10.80 -17.28 -2.80
CA SER A 52 -12.06 -17.94 -3.15
C SER A 52 -11.88 -18.94 -4.28
N TRP A 53 -11.09 -18.61 -5.32
CA TRP A 53 -10.79 -19.57 -6.38
C TRP A 53 -9.93 -20.75 -5.90
N CYS A 54 -9.04 -20.53 -4.94
CA CYS A 54 -8.33 -21.65 -4.31
C CYS A 54 -9.30 -22.59 -3.56
N ASP A 55 -10.36 -22.07 -2.92
CA ASP A 55 -11.40 -22.90 -2.30
C ASP A 55 -12.20 -23.68 -3.34
N VAL A 56 -12.65 -23.02 -4.42
CA VAL A 56 -13.39 -23.69 -5.51
C VAL A 56 -12.59 -24.85 -6.09
N PHE A 57 -11.31 -24.62 -6.42
CA PHE A 57 -10.47 -25.69 -6.96
C PHE A 57 -10.07 -26.74 -5.92
N ALA A 58 -9.93 -26.39 -4.65
CA ALA A 58 -9.69 -27.37 -3.59
C ALA A 58 -10.87 -28.35 -3.52
N ASP A 59 -12.10 -27.84 -3.58
CA ASP A 59 -13.32 -28.64 -3.61
C ASP A 59 -13.42 -29.51 -4.87
N GLU A 60 -13.22 -28.92 -6.06
CA GLU A 60 -13.28 -29.65 -7.35
C GLU A 60 -12.23 -30.76 -7.46
N LEU A 61 -11.02 -30.50 -6.95
CA LEU A 61 -9.89 -31.42 -7.04
C LEU A 61 -9.80 -32.38 -5.86
N HIS A 62 -10.67 -32.21 -4.84
CA HIS A 62 -10.67 -32.98 -3.60
C HIS A 62 -9.30 -32.96 -2.88
N VAL A 63 -8.70 -31.78 -2.78
CA VAL A 63 -7.43 -31.53 -2.08
C VAL A 63 -7.60 -30.46 -1.01
N ASP A 64 -6.69 -30.41 -0.03
CA ASP A 64 -6.74 -29.35 0.97
C ASP A 64 -6.44 -27.96 0.36
N PRO A 65 -7.21 -26.91 0.72
CA PRO A 65 -6.94 -25.55 0.26
C PRO A 65 -5.69 -24.99 0.94
N VAL A 66 -5.06 -24.02 0.28
CA VAL A 66 -3.97 -23.25 0.87
C VAL A 66 -4.49 -22.38 2.02
N VAL A 67 -3.82 -22.50 3.18
CA VAL A 67 -4.17 -21.74 4.39
C VAL A 67 -3.30 -20.49 4.46
N VAL A 68 -3.93 -19.33 4.28
CA VAL A 68 -3.29 -18.02 4.41
C VAL A 68 -4.06 -17.14 5.42
N PRO A 69 -3.39 -16.30 6.22
CA PRO A 69 -4.08 -15.38 7.14
C PRO A 69 -4.96 -14.37 6.41
N SER A 70 -6.27 -14.41 6.66
CA SER A 70 -7.26 -13.54 6.01
C SER A 70 -8.23 -12.89 7.00
N TRP A 71 -8.83 -11.77 6.57
CA TRP A 71 -10.05 -11.24 7.17
C TRP A 71 -11.25 -11.92 6.50
N ALA A 72 -12.26 -12.27 7.28
CA ALA A 72 -13.51 -12.79 6.78
C ALA A 72 -14.67 -12.17 7.57
N ASN A 73 -15.73 -11.77 6.86
CA ASN A 73 -17.04 -11.69 7.47
C ASN A 73 -17.57 -13.14 7.47
N GLY A 74 -18.45 -13.57 8.37
CA GLY A 74 -18.84 -14.99 8.49
C GLY A 74 -19.46 -15.67 7.25
N ARG A 75 -19.45 -15.02 6.08
CA ARG A 75 -19.88 -15.51 4.77
C ARG A 75 -18.72 -15.64 3.77
N GLU A 76 -17.75 -14.73 3.78
CA GLU A 76 -16.72 -14.69 2.74
C GLU A 76 -15.41 -14.03 3.22
N VAL A 77 -14.32 -14.31 2.49
CA VAL A 77 -13.03 -13.65 2.67
C VAL A 77 -13.13 -12.21 2.20
N GLN A 78 -12.63 -11.27 3.00
CA GLN A 78 -12.66 -9.83 2.72
C GLN A 78 -11.29 -9.28 2.33
N GLY A 79 -10.20 -9.96 2.67
CA GLY A 79 -8.86 -9.43 2.45
C GLY A 79 -7.77 -10.16 3.22
N SER A 80 -6.52 -9.70 3.08
CA SER A 80 -5.36 -10.26 3.79
C SER A 80 -5.24 -9.66 5.19
N LYS A 81 -4.97 -10.48 6.22
CA LYS A 81 -5.01 -10.02 7.62
C LYS A 81 -3.91 -9.01 7.98
N PRO A 82 -2.62 -9.22 7.66
CA PRO A 82 -1.59 -8.21 7.79
C PRO A 82 -1.66 -7.22 6.62
N VAL A 83 -1.48 -5.93 6.94
CA VAL A 83 -1.62 -4.81 5.99
C VAL A 83 -0.29 -4.48 5.29
N SER A 84 0.82 -5.11 5.68
CA SER A 84 2.15 -4.78 5.15
C SER A 84 2.36 -5.24 3.70
N VAL A 85 3.26 -4.56 3.00
CA VAL A 85 3.63 -4.86 1.61
C VAL A 85 4.22 -6.26 1.47
N GLU A 86 5.10 -6.64 2.39
CA GLU A 86 5.81 -7.92 2.40
C GLU A 86 4.84 -9.07 2.63
N ALA A 87 3.90 -8.89 3.57
CA ALA A 87 2.89 -9.89 3.86
C ALA A 87 1.93 -10.08 2.69
N ALA A 88 1.51 -8.98 2.04
CA ALA A 88 0.66 -9.05 0.85
C ALA A 88 1.36 -9.77 -0.31
N HIS A 89 2.64 -9.49 -0.55
CA HIS A 89 3.44 -10.21 -1.54
C HIS A 89 3.53 -11.70 -1.20
N LEU A 90 3.88 -12.03 0.05
CA LEU A 90 4.08 -13.41 0.50
C LEU A 90 2.81 -14.25 0.34
N TYR A 91 1.66 -13.77 0.82
CA TYR A 91 0.42 -14.54 0.74
C TYR A 91 -0.13 -14.64 -0.69
N ALA A 92 0.02 -13.57 -1.48
CA ALA A 92 -0.31 -13.63 -2.90
C ALA A 92 0.57 -14.65 -3.63
N SER A 93 1.83 -14.79 -3.24
CA SER A 93 2.74 -15.81 -3.78
C SER A 93 2.30 -17.20 -3.38
N TRP A 94 1.97 -17.45 -2.11
CA TRP A 94 1.46 -18.77 -1.68
C TRP A 94 0.18 -19.18 -2.40
N LEU A 95 -0.75 -18.25 -2.60
CA LEU A 95 -1.97 -18.49 -3.38
C LEU A 95 -1.64 -18.78 -4.85
N GLY A 96 -0.76 -17.97 -5.44
CA GLY A 96 -0.32 -18.11 -6.83
C GLY A 96 0.40 -19.44 -7.08
N ASP A 97 1.35 -19.82 -6.22
CA ASP A 97 2.11 -21.05 -6.31
C ASP A 97 1.19 -22.27 -6.19
N TRP A 98 0.24 -22.26 -5.26
CA TRP A 98 -0.71 -23.36 -5.09
C TRP A 98 -1.56 -23.60 -6.37
N LEU A 99 -1.97 -22.52 -7.04
CA LEU A 99 -2.71 -22.56 -8.31
C LEU A 99 -1.79 -23.03 -9.46
N LEU A 100 -0.57 -22.51 -9.53
CA LEU A 100 0.41 -22.85 -10.58
C LEU A 100 0.82 -24.32 -10.53
N ASP A 101 1.03 -24.88 -9.34
CA ASP A 101 1.34 -26.29 -9.13
C ASP A 101 0.25 -27.23 -9.68
N ARG A 102 -0.96 -26.71 -9.89
CA ARG A 102 -2.16 -27.45 -10.33
C ARG A 102 -2.67 -26.99 -11.69
N LEU A 103 -1.92 -26.15 -12.40
CA LEU A 103 -2.39 -25.47 -13.61
C LEU A 103 -2.91 -26.43 -14.68
N GLU A 104 -2.24 -27.57 -14.89
CA GLU A 104 -2.65 -28.55 -15.90
C GLU A 104 -4.02 -29.16 -15.60
N VAL A 105 -4.29 -29.47 -14.33
CA VAL A 105 -5.57 -30.06 -13.90
C VAL A 105 -6.67 -28.99 -13.88
N ILE A 106 -6.34 -27.78 -13.42
CA ILE A 106 -7.23 -26.62 -13.47
C ILE A 106 -7.63 -26.30 -14.92
N ALA A 107 -6.70 -26.37 -15.87
CA ALA A 107 -6.98 -26.11 -17.28
C ALA A 107 -7.96 -27.12 -17.90
N ALA A 108 -8.07 -28.33 -17.32
CA ALA A 108 -9.03 -29.34 -17.73
C ALA A 108 -10.37 -29.28 -16.95
N SER A 109 -10.46 -28.43 -15.92
CA SER A 109 -11.66 -28.28 -15.08
C SER A 109 -12.77 -27.51 -15.81
N THR A 110 -14.02 -27.76 -15.42
CA THR A 110 -15.18 -27.04 -15.95
C THR A 110 -15.20 -25.56 -15.57
N SER A 111 -14.48 -25.19 -14.52
CA SER A 111 -14.44 -23.83 -13.99
C SER A 111 -13.26 -23.01 -14.51
N ALA A 112 -12.39 -23.60 -15.33
CA ALA A 112 -11.19 -22.96 -15.88
C ALA A 112 -11.48 -21.63 -16.58
N ALA A 113 -12.53 -21.59 -17.41
CA ALA A 113 -12.90 -20.40 -18.17
C ALA A 113 -13.42 -19.28 -17.25
N ALA A 114 -14.29 -19.63 -16.29
CA ALA A 114 -14.81 -18.69 -15.31
C ALA A 114 -13.69 -18.12 -14.41
N PHE A 115 -12.75 -18.97 -13.99
CA PHE A 115 -11.56 -18.55 -13.26
C PHE A 115 -10.69 -17.58 -14.04
N HIS A 116 -10.38 -17.91 -15.30
CA HIS A 116 -9.59 -17.04 -16.16
C HIS A 116 -10.26 -15.68 -16.34
N ASP A 117 -11.54 -15.66 -16.69
CA ASP A 117 -12.25 -14.41 -16.95
C ASP A 117 -12.36 -13.57 -15.69
N ASP A 118 -12.66 -14.17 -14.55
CA ASP A 118 -12.77 -13.46 -13.28
C ASP A 118 -11.42 -12.89 -12.80
N ILE A 119 -10.33 -13.64 -12.91
CA ILE A 119 -9.00 -13.15 -12.52
C ILE A 119 -8.43 -12.14 -13.50
N VAL A 120 -8.56 -12.37 -14.81
CA VAL A 120 -7.89 -11.54 -15.83
C VAL A 120 -8.72 -10.30 -16.17
N ILE A 121 -10.02 -10.47 -16.36
CA ILE A 121 -10.95 -9.41 -16.79
C ILE A 121 -11.59 -8.77 -15.56
N GLY A 122 -12.08 -9.59 -14.63
CA GLY A 122 -12.86 -9.15 -13.48
C GLY A 122 -14.35 -9.02 -13.79
N HIS A 123 -15.13 -8.91 -12.71
CA HIS A 123 -16.58 -8.75 -12.74
C HIS A 123 -17.01 -7.55 -11.88
N GLU A 124 -18.32 -7.37 -11.70
CA GLU A 124 -18.91 -6.20 -11.01
C GLU A 124 -18.41 -6.05 -9.56
N ASP A 125 -18.03 -7.15 -8.92
CA ASP A 125 -17.55 -7.23 -7.55
C ASP A 125 -16.12 -6.71 -7.37
N ALA A 126 -15.23 -7.02 -8.33
CA ALA A 126 -13.82 -6.68 -8.27
C ALA A 126 -13.16 -6.74 -9.66
N ARG A 127 -12.27 -5.77 -9.89
CA ARG A 127 -11.51 -5.65 -11.13
C ARG A 127 -10.49 -6.78 -11.29
N GLY A 128 -10.29 -7.24 -12.52
CA GLY A 128 -9.26 -8.23 -12.84
C GLY A 128 -7.86 -7.63 -12.93
N VAL A 129 -6.87 -8.51 -12.94
CA VAL A 129 -5.43 -8.20 -12.97
C VAL A 129 -5.08 -7.26 -14.12
N ARG A 130 -5.68 -7.41 -15.30
CA ARG A 130 -5.38 -6.55 -16.45
C ARG A 130 -5.74 -5.08 -16.19
N SER A 131 -6.92 -4.84 -15.61
CA SER A 131 -7.40 -3.51 -15.26
C SER A 131 -6.56 -2.90 -14.14
N LEU A 132 -6.26 -3.70 -13.11
CA LEU A 132 -5.44 -3.28 -11.98
C LEU A 132 -4.00 -2.94 -12.39
N CYS A 133 -3.36 -3.75 -13.24
CA CYS A 133 -2.03 -3.46 -13.79
C CYS A 133 -1.99 -2.11 -14.54
N SER A 134 -3.03 -1.80 -15.31
CA SER A 134 -3.11 -0.54 -16.06
C SER A 134 -3.21 0.68 -15.14
N MET A 135 -3.97 0.55 -14.04
CA MET A 135 -4.20 1.67 -13.11
C MET A 135 -3.03 1.90 -12.15
N TYR A 136 -2.50 0.82 -11.58
CA TYR A 136 -1.54 0.90 -10.46
C TYR A 136 -0.10 0.61 -10.87
N GLY A 137 0.11 -0.10 -11.97
CA GLY A 137 1.43 -0.64 -12.35
C GLY A 137 1.81 -1.87 -11.53
N VAL A 138 2.78 -2.63 -12.03
CA VAL A 138 3.36 -3.79 -11.30
C VAL A 138 4.55 -3.35 -10.44
N GLU A 139 5.29 -2.36 -10.93
CA GLU A 139 6.42 -1.76 -10.21
C GLU A 139 5.99 -0.50 -9.46
N ALA A 140 6.61 -0.27 -8.30
CA ALA A 140 6.45 0.98 -7.57
C ALA A 140 6.87 2.16 -8.46
N ARG A 141 6.01 3.19 -8.53
CA ARG A 141 6.43 4.44 -9.17
C ARG A 141 7.64 4.99 -8.40
N PRO A 142 8.68 5.47 -9.10
CA PRO A 142 9.79 6.11 -8.43
C PRO A 142 9.26 7.29 -7.62
N ILE A 143 9.65 7.35 -6.34
CA ILE A 143 9.33 8.46 -5.46
C ILE A 143 9.94 9.70 -6.08
N ARG A 144 9.11 10.72 -6.36
CA ARG A 144 9.62 12.02 -6.76
C ARG A 144 10.37 12.58 -5.56
N LYS A 145 11.67 12.85 -5.74
CA LYS A 145 12.47 13.53 -4.71
C LYS A 145 11.74 14.81 -4.31
N ALA A 146 11.42 14.95 -3.03
CA ALA A 146 10.86 16.20 -2.53
C ALA A 146 11.91 17.30 -2.71
N ASP A 147 11.50 18.45 -3.25
CA ASP A 147 12.36 19.64 -3.30
C ASP A 147 12.55 20.13 -1.86
N LYS A 148 13.68 19.72 -1.26
CA LYS A 148 14.07 20.10 0.10
C LYS A 148 14.46 21.58 0.11
N ARG A 149 14.01 22.33 1.12
CA ARG A 149 14.36 23.76 1.25
C ARG A 149 15.83 23.93 1.65
N GLU A 150 16.43 25.02 1.17
CA GLU A 150 17.79 25.44 1.52
C GLU A 150 17.87 25.88 3.00
N CYS A 151 18.87 25.38 3.72
CA CYS A 151 19.16 25.80 5.08
C CYS A 151 19.76 27.22 5.12
N PRO A 152 19.21 28.15 5.91
CA PRO A 152 19.75 29.51 6.00
C PRO A 152 21.14 29.59 6.66
N VAL A 153 21.57 28.52 7.35
CA VAL A 153 22.85 28.48 8.08
C VAL A 153 23.95 27.82 7.26
N CYS A 154 23.68 26.66 6.64
CA CYS A 154 24.71 25.90 5.91
C CYS A 154 24.51 25.84 4.39
N GLY A 155 23.42 26.37 3.84
CA GLY A 155 23.12 26.34 2.40
C GLY A 155 22.73 24.96 1.84
N GLU A 156 22.67 23.93 2.68
CA GLU A 156 22.30 22.58 2.24
C GLU A 156 20.79 22.44 2.09
N HIS A 157 20.35 21.74 1.04
CA HIS A 157 18.94 21.46 0.78
C HIS A 157 18.47 20.25 1.60
N GLU A 158 18.48 20.41 2.92
CA GLU A 158 18.18 19.34 3.88
C GLU A 158 17.25 19.78 5.01
N ILE A 159 16.42 20.81 4.81
CA ILE A 159 15.38 21.16 5.80
C ILE A 159 14.27 20.11 5.78
N PHE A 160 13.86 19.66 6.96
CA PHE A 160 12.78 18.70 7.16
C PHE A 160 11.97 18.97 8.43
N VAL A 161 10.78 18.36 8.53
CA VAL A 161 9.96 18.33 9.75
C VAL A 161 10.29 17.07 10.56
N LYS A 162 10.76 17.25 11.78
CA LYS A 162 10.93 16.20 12.79
C LYS A 162 9.58 16.03 13.52
N PRO A 163 8.90 14.88 13.41
CA PRO A 163 7.72 14.60 14.21
C PRO A 163 8.11 14.40 15.68
N PRO A 164 7.12 14.49 16.60
CA PRO A 164 7.35 14.14 17.99
C PRO A 164 7.78 12.67 18.12
N ASP A 165 8.69 12.42 19.05
CA ASP A 165 9.19 11.10 19.42
C ASP A 165 9.17 10.93 20.94
N LEU A 166 9.51 9.73 21.43
CA LEU A 166 9.50 9.43 22.87
C LEU A 166 10.43 10.33 23.71
N LEU A 167 11.38 11.02 23.07
CA LEU A 167 12.37 11.88 23.72
C LEU A 167 12.07 13.38 23.50
N ASN A 168 11.14 13.71 22.61
CA ASN A 168 10.80 15.07 22.24
C ASN A 168 9.36 15.13 21.76
N GLU A 169 8.48 15.69 22.59
CA GLU A 169 7.04 15.80 22.31
C GLU A 169 6.70 16.90 21.29
N ASP A 170 7.68 17.73 20.89
CA ASP A 170 7.46 18.85 19.98
C ASP A 170 7.81 18.51 18.52
N VAL A 171 6.96 18.99 17.61
CA VAL A 171 7.28 19.04 16.17
C VAL A 171 8.34 20.12 15.94
N ALA A 172 9.46 19.78 15.30
CA ALA A 172 10.52 20.73 14.99
C ALA A 172 10.83 20.78 13.49
N VAL A 173 11.05 21.96 12.91
CA VAL A 173 11.63 22.09 11.57
C VAL A 173 13.13 22.24 11.72
N MET A 174 13.92 21.34 11.16
CA MET A 174 15.38 21.40 11.30
C MET A 174 16.15 20.95 10.06
N CYS A 175 17.41 21.34 9.98
CA CYS A 175 18.33 20.92 8.93
C CYS A 175 18.97 19.55 9.25
N GLY A 176 18.98 18.63 8.29
CA GLY A 176 19.58 17.29 8.41
C GLY A 176 21.09 17.30 8.59
N ARG A 177 21.76 18.36 8.12
CA ARG A 177 23.20 18.49 8.14
C ARG A 177 23.72 19.14 9.42
N CYS A 178 23.27 20.36 9.70
CA CYS A 178 23.80 21.20 10.78
C CYS A 178 22.92 21.21 12.03
N MET A 179 21.80 20.49 12.01
CA MET A 179 20.82 20.41 13.11
C MET A 179 20.22 21.76 13.51
N HIS A 180 20.39 22.80 12.70
CA HIS A 180 19.78 24.10 12.93
C HIS A 180 18.25 23.96 12.92
N VAL A 181 17.62 24.39 14.02
CA VAL A 181 16.16 24.46 14.14
C VAL A 181 15.71 25.77 13.51
N VAL A 182 14.88 25.66 12.47
CA VAL A 182 14.28 26.80 11.80
C VAL A 182 13.07 27.21 12.61
N GLU A 183 13.10 28.42 13.19
CA GLU A 183 11.91 28.99 13.78
C GLU A 183 10.85 29.15 12.69
N PRO A 184 9.68 28.53 12.85
CA PRO A 184 8.68 28.56 11.81
C PRO A 184 8.15 29.98 11.61
N ASP A 185 7.92 30.36 10.35
CA ASP A 185 7.13 31.57 10.07
C ASP A 185 5.71 31.34 10.62
N THR A 186 5.43 32.05 11.73
CA THR A 186 4.35 31.79 12.68
C THR A 186 2.97 31.59 12.04
N LYS A 187 2.68 32.20 10.90
CA LYS A 187 1.35 32.09 10.26
C LYS A 187 1.12 30.78 9.51
N ALA A 188 2.13 30.25 8.82
CA ALA A 188 1.99 29.02 8.05
C ALA A 188 2.12 27.78 8.93
N PHE A 189 2.95 27.85 9.96
CA PHE A 189 3.21 26.73 10.87
C PHE A 189 2.14 26.56 11.94
N ALA A 190 1.56 27.65 12.46
CA ALA A 190 0.44 27.56 13.39
C ALA A 190 -0.75 26.77 12.79
N ARG A 191 -1.08 27.04 11.52
CA ARG A 191 -2.11 26.29 10.77
C ARG A 191 -1.77 24.80 10.62
N TYR A 192 -0.49 24.46 10.50
CA TYR A 192 -0.06 23.07 10.36
C TYR A 192 -0.13 22.32 11.70
N LEU A 193 0.23 22.99 12.81
CA LEU A 193 0.11 22.45 14.16
C LEU A 193 -1.36 22.27 14.57
N GLU A 194 -2.23 23.23 14.26
CA GLU A 194 -3.68 23.13 14.47
C GLU A 194 -4.27 21.90 13.73
N ALA A 195 -3.87 21.69 12.48
CA ALA A 195 -4.33 20.54 11.70
C ALA A 195 -3.84 19.18 12.22
N ILE A 196 -2.68 19.12 12.89
CA ILE A 196 -2.17 17.90 13.54
C ILE A 196 -2.89 17.66 14.87
N ALA A 197 -3.14 18.72 15.65
CA ALA A 197 -3.81 18.63 16.95
C ALA A 197 -5.30 18.22 16.84
N GLU A 198 -5.97 18.52 15.72
CA GLU A 198 -7.35 18.08 15.48
C GLU A 198 -7.49 16.58 15.10
N VAL A 199 -6.38 15.90 14.80
CA VAL A 199 -6.35 14.50 14.34
C VAL A 199 -5.89 13.54 15.46
N ALA A 200 -5.39 14.06 16.58
CA ALA A 200 -4.98 13.30 17.77
C ALA A 200 -6.11 13.19 18.81
#